data_AF-A0A7C1Y638-F1
#
_entry.id   AF-A0A7C1Y638-F1
#
_cell.length_a   1.000
_cell.length_b   1.000
_cell.length_c   1.000
_cell.angle_alpha   90.00
_cell.angle_beta   90.00
_cell.angle_gamma   90.00
#
_symmetry.space_group_name_H-M   'P 1'
#
loop_
_entity.id
_entity.type
_entity.pdbx_description
1 polymer ?
#
loop_
_entity_poly.entity_id
_entity_poly.type
_entity_poly.pdbx_seq_one_letter_code
_entity_poly.pdbx_strand_id
1 'polypeptide(L)'
;MSDIKEFVIKYNRLIVLGLIVVALLCLIVLHLGTFGNILLVLLGFGAVVMVHEFGHFIAAKVGGIKVEAFSIFMPPILFGIQRTEDGIRFRILPEILPKEDDESGDGALSFTVGSKGAPSDTEYRIGLIPFGGFVKMLGQDDTGPASET
;
A
#
# COMPACT_ATOMS: atom_id res chain seq x y z
N MET A 1 -46.94 23.19 -6.15
CA MET A 1 -47.07 21.81 -6.67
C MET A 1 -45.70 21.15 -6.93
N SER A 2 -44.67 21.91 -7.29
CA SER A 2 -43.27 21.47 -7.45
C SER A 2 -42.61 21.00 -6.14
N ASP A 3 -42.75 21.79 -5.07
CA ASP A 3 -41.99 21.60 -3.83
C ASP A 3 -42.38 20.33 -3.07
N ILE A 4 -43.65 19.93 -3.18
CA ILE A 4 -44.17 18.68 -2.61
C ILE A 4 -43.59 17.47 -3.35
N LYS A 5 -43.45 17.53 -4.68
CA LYS A 5 -42.85 16.44 -5.46
C LYS A 5 -41.37 16.30 -5.14
N GLU A 6 -40.65 17.40 -4.99
CA GLU A 6 -39.24 17.41 -4.62
C GLU A 6 -39.03 16.85 -3.20
N PHE A 7 -39.90 17.21 -2.25
CA PHE A 7 -39.90 16.67 -0.90
C PHE A 7 -40.14 15.15 -0.88
N VAL A 8 -41.14 14.66 -1.63
CA VAL A 8 -41.45 13.23 -1.74
C VAL A 8 -40.30 12.45 -2.37
N ILE A 9 -39.68 12.97 -3.43
CA ILE A 9 -38.53 12.33 -4.10
C ILE A 9 -37.31 12.29 -3.16
N LYS A 10 -37.02 13.39 -2.47
CA LYS A 10 -35.90 13.48 -1.52
C LYS A 10 -36.08 12.53 -0.34
N TYR A 11 -37.26 12.50 0.27
CA TYR A 11 -37.56 11.63 1.41
C TYR A 11 -37.56 10.15 1.01
N ASN A 12 -38.08 9.81 -0.18
CA ASN A 12 -38.04 8.44 -0.69
C ASN A 12 -36.60 7.97 -0.97
N ARG A 13 -35.74 8.82 -1.57
CA ARG A 13 -34.30 8.50 -1.72
C ARG A 13 -33.62 8.28 -0.37
N LEU A 14 -33.98 9.08 0.63
CA LEU A 14 -33.38 9.01 1.96
C LEU A 14 -33.82 7.75 2.73
N ILE A 15 -35.10 7.36 2.63
CA ILE A 15 -35.62 6.10 3.17
C ILE A 15 -34.98 4.90 2.46
N VAL A 16 -34.92 4.91 1.12
CA VAL A 16 -34.32 3.82 0.34
C VAL A 16 -32.85 3.66 0.70
N LEU A 17 -32.08 4.76 0.81
CA LEU A 17 -30.69 4.71 1.28
C LEU A 17 -30.59 4.13 2.70
N GLY A 18 -31.46 4.56 3.61
CA GLY A 18 -31.52 4.02 4.97
C GLY A 18 -31.79 2.51 4.99
N LEU A 19 -32.75 2.03 4.20
CA LEU A 19 -33.07 0.61 4.08
C LEU A 19 -31.92 -0.20 3.48
N ILE A 20 -31.22 0.33 2.47
CA ILE A 20 -30.04 -0.30 1.89
C ILE A 20 -28.93 -0.42 2.94
N VAL A 21 -28.66 0.64 3.71
CA VAL A 21 -27.64 0.62 4.77
C VAL A 21 -28.00 -0.39 5.86
N VAL A 22 -29.26 -0.43 6.30
CA VAL A 22 -29.73 -1.40 7.30
C VAL A 22 -29.64 -2.83 6.76
N ALA A 23 -30.00 -3.07 5.50
CA ALA A 23 -29.89 -4.38 4.87
C ALA A 23 -28.41 -4.83 4.77
N LEU A 24 -27.51 -3.93 4.38
CA LEU A 24 -26.06 -4.21 4.33
C LEU A 24 -25.49 -4.51 5.72
N LEU A 25 -25.82 -3.72 6.73
CA LEU A 25 -25.39 -3.97 8.11
C LEU A 25 -25.95 -5.28 8.65
N CYS A 26 -27.22 -5.59 8.38
CA CYS A 26 -27.84 -6.85 8.76
C CYS A 26 -27.15 -8.03 8.07
N LEU A 27 -26.85 -7.92 6.77
CA LEU A 27 -26.11 -8.93 6.01
C LEU A 27 -24.71 -9.14 6.59
N ILE A 28 -24.02 -8.06 6.99
CA ILE A 28 -22.71 -8.13 7.65
C ILE A 28 -22.79 -8.88 8.99
N VAL A 29 -23.78 -8.54 9.83
CA VAL A 29 -23.97 -9.17 11.15
C VAL A 29 -24.40 -10.64 11.02
N LEU A 30 -25.26 -10.97 10.07
CA LEU A 30 -25.70 -12.35 9.82
C LEU A 30 -24.59 -13.26 9.29
N HIS A 31 -23.62 -12.70 8.56
CA HIS A 31 -22.49 -13.43 8.00
C HIS A 31 -21.18 -13.17 8.73
N LEU A 32 -21.22 -12.75 10.00
CA LEU A 32 -20.05 -12.38 10.78
C LEU A 32 -18.97 -13.48 10.78
N GLY A 33 -19.37 -14.76 10.82
CA GLY A 33 -18.45 -15.89 10.70
C GLY A 33 -17.74 -15.97 9.34
N THR A 34 -18.45 -15.71 8.24
CA THR A 34 -17.86 -15.65 6.89
C THR A 34 -16.88 -14.50 6.78
N PHE A 35 -17.22 -13.32 7.30
CA PHE A 35 -16.29 -12.18 7.34
C PHE A 35 -15.04 -12.49 8.16
N GLY A 36 -15.20 -13.16 9.31
CA GLY A 36 -14.08 -13.62 10.13
C GLY A 36 -13.16 -14.60 9.37
N ASN A 37 -13.72 -15.57 8.65
CA ASN A 37 -12.95 -16.51 7.84
C ASN A 37 -12.21 -15.81 6.70
N ILE A 38 -12.86 -14.87 6.00
CA ILE A 38 -12.21 -14.09 4.93
C ILE A 38 -11.04 -13.28 5.51
N LEU A 39 -11.23 -12.63 6.66
CA LEU A 39 -10.16 -11.88 7.33
C LEU A 39 -9.01 -12.80 7.76
N LEU A 40 -9.31 -13.99 8.27
CA LEU A 40 -8.31 -14.97 8.68
C LEU A 40 -7.51 -15.50 7.49
N VAL A 41 -8.15 -15.76 6.36
CA VAL A 41 -7.47 -16.13 5.10
C VAL A 41 -6.61 -14.97 4.62
N LEU A 42 -7.10 -13.73 4.64
CA LEU A 42 -6.33 -12.55 4.23
C LEU A 42 -5.08 -12.36 5.10
N LEU A 43 -5.24 -12.48 6.43
CA LEU A 43 -4.15 -12.38 7.38
C LEU A 43 -3.13 -13.51 7.21
N GLY A 44 -3.61 -14.75 7.07
CA GLY A 44 -2.76 -15.92 6.88
C GLY A 44 -1.99 -15.87 5.56
N PHE A 45 -2.66 -15.54 4.46
CA PHE A 45 -2.03 -15.37 3.15
C PHE A 45 -1.02 -14.20 3.17
N GLY A 46 -1.40 -13.06 3.75
CA GLY A 46 -0.50 -11.92 3.93
C GLY A 46 0.75 -12.26 4.73
N ALA A 47 0.62 -13.07 5.79
CA ALA A 47 1.76 -13.55 6.57
C ALA A 47 2.69 -14.47 5.76
N VAL A 48 2.15 -15.37 4.94
CA VAL A 48 2.96 -16.24 4.07
C VAL A 48 3.74 -15.42 3.05
N VAL A 49 3.09 -14.45 2.40
CA VAL A 49 3.75 -13.53 1.45
C VAL A 49 4.84 -12.72 2.14
N MET A 50 4.57 -12.17 3.33
CA MET A 50 5.58 -11.48 4.14
C MET A 50 6.82 -12.32 4.41
N VAL A 51 6.65 -13.59 4.76
CA VAL A 51 7.77 -14.52 4.97
C VAL A 51 8.52 -14.81 3.67
N HIS A 52 7.82 -14.91 2.53
CA HIS A 52 8.43 -15.10 1.21
C HIS A 52 9.34 -13.94 0.84
N GLU A 53 8.83 -12.70 0.92
CA GLU A 53 9.61 -11.49 0.62
C GLU A 53 10.78 -11.33 1.59
N PHE A 54 10.58 -11.63 2.87
CA PHE A 54 11.65 -11.63 3.85
C PHE A 54 12.74 -12.68 3.53
N GLY A 55 12.36 -13.81 2.94
CA GLY A 55 13.28 -14.82 2.42
C GLY A 55 14.19 -14.25 1.33
N HIS A 56 13.64 -13.53 0.35
CA HIS A 56 14.43 -12.84 -0.69
C HIS A 56 15.37 -11.80 -0.09
N PHE A 57 14.87 -11.01 0.87
CA PHE A 57 15.68 -10.02 1.57
C PHE A 57 16.90 -10.64 2.27
N ILE A 58 16.70 -11.72 3.02
CA ILE A 58 17.79 -12.44 3.68
C ILE A 58 18.75 -13.04 2.65
N ALA A 59 18.22 -13.72 1.63
CA ALA A 59 19.02 -14.36 0.59
C ALA A 59 19.93 -13.35 -0.10
N ALA A 60 19.39 -12.17 -0.46
CA ALA A 60 20.17 -11.07 -1.04
C ALA A 60 21.25 -10.59 -0.07
N LYS A 61 20.92 -10.38 1.20
CA LYS A 61 21.88 -9.87 2.20
C LYS A 61 23.01 -10.86 2.49
N VAL A 62 22.70 -12.15 2.53
CA VAL A 62 23.69 -13.24 2.68
C VAL A 62 24.54 -13.38 1.42
N GLY A 63 23.95 -13.19 0.24
CA GLY A 63 24.64 -13.21 -1.04
C GLY A 63 25.49 -11.95 -1.33
N GLY A 64 25.50 -10.96 -0.43
CA GLY A 64 26.21 -9.69 -0.64
C GLY A 64 25.55 -8.78 -1.68
N ILE A 65 24.33 -9.07 -2.09
CA ILE A 65 23.54 -8.25 -3.01
C ILE A 65 22.91 -7.12 -2.20
N LYS A 66 23.07 -5.87 -2.67
CA LYS A 66 22.43 -4.72 -2.02
C LYS A 66 20.94 -4.74 -2.30
N VAL A 67 20.13 -4.50 -1.27
CA VAL A 67 18.68 -4.37 -1.40
C VAL A 67 18.35 -2.88 -1.28
N GLU A 68 17.78 -2.31 -2.33
CA GLU A 68 17.42 -0.90 -2.43
C GLU A 68 16.10 -0.60 -1.72
N ALA A 69 15.10 -1.47 -1.89
CA ALA A 69 13.80 -1.30 -1.27
C ALA A 69 13.22 -2.63 -0.77
N PHE A 70 12.65 -2.60 0.42
CA PHE A 70 11.86 -3.68 1.00
C PHE A 70 10.46 -3.14 1.30
N SER A 71 9.46 -3.55 0.52
CA SER A 71 8.08 -3.10 0.68
C SER A 71 7.20 -4.21 1.24
N ILE A 72 6.60 -3.93 2.39
CA ILE A 72 5.47 -4.69 2.92
C ILE A 72 4.23 -4.12 2.21
N PHE A 73 3.48 -4.93 1.48
CA PHE A 73 2.36 -4.50 0.64
C PHE A 73 2.76 -3.83 -0.68
N MET A 74 1.80 -3.85 -1.62
CA MET A 74 1.97 -3.34 -2.97
C MET A 74 1.70 -1.81 -3.04
N PRO A 75 2.35 -1.09 -3.98
CA PRO A 75 2.07 0.31 -4.24
C PRO A 75 0.57 0.57 -4.49
N PRO A 76 0.04 1.78 -4.22
CA PRO A 76 0.74 3.01 -3.83
C PRO A 76 1.36 2.96 -2.42
N ILE A 77 2.55 3.53 -2.26
CA ILE A 77 3.29 3.53 -0.99
C ILE A 77 2.66 4.56 -0.04
N LEU A 78 2.18 4.10 1.11
CA LEU A 78 1.64 4.98 2.16
C LEU A 78 2.75 5.54 3.03
N PHE A 79 3.73 4.71 3.36
CA PHE A 79 4.76 5.08 4.31
C PHE A 79 6.11 4.49 3.92
N GLY A 80 7.18 5.28 4.02
CA GLY A 80 8.55 4.84 3.73
C GLY A 80 9.55 5.40 4.73
N ILE A 81 10.51 4.59 5.16
CA ILE A 81 11.62 4.99 6.04
C ILE A 81 12.94 4.62 5.37
N GLN A 82 13.82 5.60 5.20
CA GLN A 82 15.20 5.39 4.76
C GLN A 82 16.18 6.10 5.69
N ARG A 83 17.36 5.52 5.94
CA ARG A 83 18.47 6.26 6.56
C ARG A 83 19.33 6.87 5.47
N THR A 84 19.35 8.19 5.42
CA THR A 84 20.19 9.01 4.54
C THR A 84 21.37 9.58 5.33
N GLU A 85 22.40 10.07 4.64
CA GLU A 85 23.56 10.73 5.25
C GLU A 85 23.17 11.92 6.15
N ASP A 86 22.10 12.64 5.80
CA ASP A 86 21.61 13.82 6.51
C ASP A 86 20.59 13.49 7.62
N GLY A 87 20.22 12.23 7.82
CA GLY A 87 19.25 11.80 8.85
C GLY A 87 18.29 10.71 8.38
N ILE A 88 17.17 10.56 9.09
CA ILE A 88 16.12 9.59 8.75
C ILE A 88 15.09 10.28 7.85
N ARG A 89 14.93 9.78 6.63
CA ARG A 89 13.92 10.22 5.66
C ARG A 89 12.63 9.44 5.89
N PHE A 90 11.54 10.16 6.16
CA PHE A 90 10.19 9.63 6.25
C PHE A 90 9.38 10.07 5.02
N ARG A 91 8.64 9.14 4.40
CA ARG A 91 7.74 9.36 3.26
C ARG A 91 6.32 9.01 3.70
N ILE A 92 5.32 9.85 3.44
CA ILE A 92 3.97 9.70 4.03
C ILE A 92 2.83 9.77 2.99
N LEU A 93 3.10 10.10 1.72
CA LEU A 93 2.03 10.32 0.72
C LEU A 93 2.34 9.71 -0.66
N PRO A 94 1.42 8.96 -1.28
CA PRO A 94 1.57 8.50 -2.65
C PRO A 94 1.29 9.61 -3.66
N GLU A 95 2.10 9.72 -4.70
CA GLU A 95 1.82 10.59 -5.84
C GLU A 95 0.65 9.98 -6.65
N ILE A 96 -0.41 10.75 -6.88
CA ILE A 96 -1.62 10.29 -7.60
C ILE A 96 -1.33 10.15 -9.12
N LEU A 97 -0.19 10.67 -9.58
CA LEU A 97 0.30 10.56 -10.96
C LEU A 97 1.70 9.91 -10.94
N PRO A 98 1.91 8.77 -11.62
CA PRO A 98 3.24 8.23 -11.79
C PRO A 98 4.03 9.12 -12.75
N LYS A 99 5.17 9.64 -12.32
CA LYS A 99 6.21 10.12 -13.23
C LYS A 99 7.00 8.93 -13.76
N GLU A 100 7.10 8.82 -15.08
CA GLU A 100 7.79 7.72 -15.79
C GLU A 100 9.31 7.63 -15.50
N ASP A 101 9.86 8.60 -14.77
CA ASP A 101 11.30 8.81 -14.56
C ASP A 101 11.76 8.74 -13.09
N ASP A 102 10.84 8.58 -12.12
CA ASP A 102 11.19 8.49 -10.70
C ASP A 102 11.10 7.05 -10.18
N GLU A 103 12.13 6.24 -10.44
CA GLU A 103 12.30 4.87 -9.90
C GLU A 103 12.29 4.81 -8.36
N SER A 104 12.45 5.96 -7.70
CA SER A 104 12.40 6.10 -6.25
C SER A 104 11.00 6.43 -5.72
N GLY A 105 10.01 6.75 -6.57
CA GLY A 105 8.62 7.04 -6.17
C GLY A 105 8.54 8.11 -5.08
N ASP A 106 9.09 9.30 -5.34
CA ASP A 106 9.15 10.38 -4.38
C ASP A 106 7.75 10.86 -3.98
N GLY A 107 7.23 10.25 -2.92
CA GLY A 107 5.97 10.66 -2.33
C GLY A 107 5.97 12.15 -2.03
N ALA A 108 4.85 12.83 -2.29
CA ALA A 108 4.72 14.28 -2.29
C ALA A 108 5.13 14.99 -0.98
N LEU A 109 5.32 14.24 0.11
CA LEU A 109 5.81 14.72 1.40
C LEU A 109 6.90 13.79 1.92
N SER A 110 8.15 14.20 1.75
CA SER A 110 9.31 13.60 2.40
C SER A 110 9.89 14.57 3.44
N PHE A 111 10.19 14.05 4.62
CA PHE A 111 10.79 14.80 5.71
C PHE A 111 12.06 14.09 6.18
N THR A 112 13.18 14.79 6.17
CA THR A 112 14.44 14.27 6.73
C THR A 112 14.63 14.84 8.12
N VAL A 113 14.61 13.96 9.12
CA VAL A 113 14.80 14.30 10.53
C VAL A 113 16.01 13.54 11.06
N GLY A 114 17.04 14.24 11.51
CA GLY A 114 18.17 13.62 12.20
C GLY A 114 19.49 14.36 12.12
N SER A 115 20.51 13.70 12.66
CA SER A 115 21.93 14.10 12.61
C SER A 115 22.70 13.15 11.71
N LYS A 116 23.83 13.61 11.15
CA LYS A 116 24.61 12.85 10.17
C LYS A 116 24.94 11.45 10.66
N GLY A 117 24.64 10.45 9.84
CA GLY A 117 24.80 9.03 10.18
C GLY A 117 25.24 8.20 8.98
N ALA A 118 25.51 6.92 9.24
CA ALA A 118 25.80 5.97 8.17
C ALA A 118 24.53 5.71 7.34
N PRO A 119 24.58 5.90 6.01
CA PRO A 119 23.43 5.65 5.15
C PRO A 119 23.07 4.16 5.15
N SER A 120 21.77 3.86 5.05
CA SER A 120 21.27 2.50 4.83
C SER A 120 20.99 2.34 3.34
N ASP A 121 21.54 1.28 2.75
CA ASP A 121 21.25 0.91 1.37
C ASP A 121 19.77 0.53 1.16
N THR A 122 19.08 0.12 2.24
CA THR A 122 17.68 -0.36 2.18
C THR A 122 16.69 0.69 2.68
N GLU A 123 15.68 0.98 1.87
CA GLU A 123 14.47 1.69 2.24
C GLU A 123 13.34 0.71 2.62
N TYR A 124 12.71 0.93 3.76
CA TYR A 124 11.57 0.14 4.23
C TYR A 124 10.26 0.84 3.88
N ARG A 125 9.39 0.18 3.12
CA ARG A 125 8.14 0.75 2.60
C ARG A 125 6.92 -0.05 3.08
N ILE A 126 5.80 0.65 3.20
CA ILE A 126 4.48 0.09 3.51
C ILE A 126 3.52 0.57 2.42
N GLY A 127 3.02 -0.36 1.61
CA GLY A 127 2.05 -0.16 0.56
C GLY A 127 0.60 -0.17 1.05
N LEU A 128 -0.30 0.33 0.20
CA LEU A 128 -1.74 0.35 0.46
C LEU A 128 -2.40 -1.02 0.23
N ILE A 129 -1.93 -1.78 -0.76
CA ILE A 129 -2.61 -3.00 -1.21
C ILE A 129 -2.07 -4.21 -0.42
N PRO A 130 -2.89 -4.86 0.43
CA PRO A 130 -2.43 -5.87 1.38
C PRO A 130 -2.00 -7.20 0.73
N PHE A 131 -2.24 -7.34 -0.57
CA PHE A 131 -1.91 -8.52 -1.36
C PHE A 131 -0.54 -8.34 -2.01
N GLY A 132 0.52 -8.80 -1.35
CA GLY A 132 1.86 -8.77 -1.92
C GLY A 132 2.89 -8.04 -1.06
N GLY A 133 4.09 -7.95 -1.60
CA GLY A 133 5.22 -7.16 -1.17
C GLY A 133 6.28 -7.28 -2.26
N PHE A 134 7.36 -6.51 -2.16
CA PHE A 134 8.47 -6.68 -3.10
C PHE A 134 9.79 -6.32 -2.45
N VAL A 135 10.85 -6.93 -2.99
CA VAL A 135 12.24 -6.66 -2.66
C VAL A 135 12.93 -6.19 -3.93
N LYS A 136 13.32 -4.90 -3.98
CA LYS A 136 14.13 -4.36 -5.09
C LYS A 136 15.61 -4.56 -4.80
N MET A 137 16.28 -5.36 -5.62
CA MET A 137 17.71 -5.67 -5.50
C MET A 137 18.53 -4.83 -6.48
N LEU A 138 19.73 -4.40 -6.07
CA LEU A 138 20.67 -3.68 -6.91
C LEU A 138 21.10 -4.57 -8.09
N GLY A 139 20.93 -4.06 -9.31
CA GLY A 139 21.24 -4.79 -10.55
C GLY A 139 20.11 -5.71 -11.04
N GLN A 140 18.97 -5.72 -10.35
CA GLN A 140 17.73 -6.16 -10.95
C GLN A 140 17.16 -4.97 -11.73
N ASP A 141 17.67 -4.75 -12.94
CA ASP A 141 17.00 -3.89 -13.90
C ASP A 141 15.68 -4.60 -14.21
N ASP A 142 14.58 -4.16 -13.59
CA ASP A 142 13.25 -4.49 -14.07
C ASP A 142 13.16 -3.84 -15.45
N THR A 143 13.63 -4.55 -16.48
CA THR A 143 13.49 -4.16 -17.87
C THR A 143 12.00 -3.99 -18.12
N GLY A 144 11.51 -2.76 -17.96
CA GLY A 144 10.36 -2.26 -18.70
C GLY A 144 10.55 -2.59 -20.18
N PRO A 145 9.45 -2.71 -20.94
CA PRO A 145 9.46 -3.37 -22.24
C PRO A 145 10.65 -2.84 -23.02
N ALA A 146 11.53 -3.75 -23.43
CA ALA A 146 12.67 -3.42 -24.27
C ALA A 146 12.20 -2.39 -25.27
N SER A 147 12.79 -1.19 -25.24
CA SER A 147 12.56 -0.19 -26.28
C SER A 147 12.74 -0.93 -27.59
N GLU A 148 11.62 -1.22 -28.26
CA GLU A 148 11.62 -1.94 -29.52
C GLU A 148 12.45 -1.09 -30.47
N THR A 149 13.66 -1.58 -30.75
CA THR A 149 14.52 -1.11 -31.83
C THR A 149 13.83 -1.28 -33.17
#